data_AF-X0V5H4-F1
#
_entry.id   AF-X0V5H4-F1
#
_cell.length_a   1.000
_cell.length_b   1.000
_cell.length_c   1.000
_cell.angle_alpha   90.00
_cell.angle_beta   90.00
_cell.angle_gamma   90.00
#
_symmetry.space_group_name_H-M   'P 1'
#
loop_
_entity.id
_entity.type
_entity.pdbx_description
1 polymer ?
#
loop_
_entity_poly.entity_id
_entity_poly.type
_entity_poly.pdbx_seq_one_letter_code
_entity_poly.pdbx_strand_id
1 'polypeptide(L)'
;KAIRKIDWIRLSKSDDQEKTLKSFLSKRIKGGIRRAIDINRGDIRIPEHKLNEIRRNNGKDQKMVAMFFNSMFLSIDEKPKDDEESMIYQIADKSEPYNIGLLNVYLKGLLNTYLNKKEYEVLRLSYGLDCDKYSANEIAKRIGIEGSSAYVRVSELKKQAVDKLIDSVDHSQVLDYL
;
A
#
# COMPACT_ATOMS: atom_id res chain seq x y z
N LYS A 1 -16.94 35.06 2.09
CA LYS A 1 -15.57 35.65 1.98
C LYS A 1 -14.93 35.52 0.58
N ALA A 2 -15.13 34.43 -0.18
CA ALA A 2 -14.44 34.19 -1.45
C ALA A 2 -14.66 35.26 -2.54
N ILE A 3 -15.91 35.72 -2.71
CA ILE A 3 -16.32 36.72 -3.71
C ILE A 3 -15.64 38.09 -3.48
N ARG A 4 -15.34 38.44 -2.22
CA ARG A 4 -14.70 39.72 -1.85
C ARG A 4 -13.27 39.89 -2.38
N LYS A 5 -12.64 38.82 -2.87
CA LYS A 5 -11.27 38.85 -3.39
C LYS A 5 -11.21 38.80 -4.93
N ILE A 6 -12.35 38.92 -5.61
CA ILE A 6 -12.40 38.97 -7.06
C ILE A 6 -11.85 40.31 -7.51
N ASP A 7 -10.93 40.27 -8.47
CA ASP A 7 -10.48 41.45 -9.21
C ASP A 7 -11.38 41.62 -10.43
N TRP A 8 -12.32 42.56 -10.33
CA TRP A 8 -13.33 42.81 -11.36
C TRP A 8 -12.72 43.43 -12.64
N ILE A 9 -11.62 44.17 -12.52
CA ILE A 9 -10.92 44.78 -13.66
C ILE A 9 -10.19 43.70 -14.45
N ARG A 10 -9.59 42.73 -13.77
CA ARG A 10 -8.97 41.58 -14.42
C ARG A 10 -10.00 40.64 -15.03
N LEU A 11 -11.13 40.45 -14.37
CA LEU A 11 -12.22 39.61 -14.87
C LEU A 11 -12.83 40.19 -16.14
N SER A 12 -13.06 41.50 -16.20
CA SER A 12 -13.65 42.15 -17.39
C SER A 12 -12.78 42.06 -18.64
N LYS A 13 -11.45 41.93 -18.46
CA LYS A 13 -10.46 41.72 -19.53
C LYS A 13 -10.27 40.25 -19.94
N SER A 14 -11.00 39.32 -19.32
CA SER A 14 -10.90 37.89 -19.63
C SER A 14 -11.79 37.53 -20.82
N ASP A 15 -11.26 36.76 -21.78
CA ASP A 15 -12.01 36.27 -22.94
C ASP A 15 -13.23 35.42 -22.53
N ASP A 16 -13.07 34.58 -21.50
CA ASP A 16 -14.14 33.79 -20.90
C ASP A 16 -14.28 34.11 -19.40
N GLN A 17 -15.22 34.99 -19.09
CA GLN A 17 -15.47 35.44 -17.72
C GLN A 17 -16.07 34.34 -16.83
N GLU A 18 -16.92 33.49 -17.39
CA GLU A 18 -17.62 32.44 -16.65
C GLU A 18 -16.64 31.35 -16.18
N LYS A 19 -15.77 30.88 -17.08
CA LYS A 19 -14.72 29.91 -16.75
C LYS A 19 -13.72 30.48 -15.73
N THR A 20 -13.35 31.75 -15.87
CA THR A 20 -12.46 32.44 -14.93
C THR A 20 -13.07 32.55 -13.54
N LEU A 21 -14.35 32.91 -13.45
CA LEU A 21 -15.11 32.93 -12.19
C LEU A 21 -15.20 31.54 -11.56
N LYS A 22 -15.59 30.53 -12.34
CA LYS A 22 -15.70 29.13 -11.88
C LYS A 22 -14.37 28.62 -11.32
N SER A 23 -13.26 28.83 -12.04
CA SER A 23 -11.92 28.42 -11.60
C SER A 23 -11.49 29.15 -10.33
N PHE A 24 -11.66 30.48 -10.29
CA PHE A 24 -11.27 31.31 -9.15
C PHE A 24 -12.06 30.94 -7.89
N LEU A 25 -13.39 30.87 -8.00
CA LEU A 25 -14.26 30.55 -6.88
C LEU A 25 -14.03 29.12 -6.39
N SER A 26 -13.90 28.14 -7.31
CA SER A 26 -13.58 26.75 -6.96
C SER A 26 -12.29 26.65 -6.15
N LYS A 27 -11.20 27.29 -6.60
CA LYS A 27 -9.92 27.30 -5.88
C LYS A 27 -10.04 27.91 -4.48
N ARG A 28 -10.79 29.01 -4.34
CA ARG A 28 -10.95 29.73 -3.06
C ARG A 28 -11.89 29.01 -2.09
N ILE A 29 -13.00 28.47 -2.56
CA ILE A 29 -13.96 27.71 -1.74
C ILE A 29 -13.31 26.44 -1.23
N LYS A 30 -12.71 25.62 -2.10
CA LYS A 30 -12.00 24.40 -1.71
C LYS A 30 -10.86 24.66 -0.72
N GLY A 31 -10.07 25.72 -0.93
CA GLY A 31 -9.02 26.12 0.01
C GLY A 31 -9.55 26.68 1.34
N GLY A 32 -10.74 27.26 1.35
CA GLY A 32 -11.43 27.69 2.57
C GLY A 32 -11.89 26.50 3.41
N ILE A 33 -12.57 25.54 2.77
CA ILE A 33 -13.02 24.28 3.40
C ILE A 33 -11.83 23.53 3.99
N ARG A 34 -10.73 23.38 3.24
CA ARG A 34 -9.51 22.72 3.71
C ARG A 34 -8.98 23.31 5.02
N ARG A 35 -8.79 24.65 5.06
CA ARG A 35 -8.31 25.34 6.26
C ARG A 35 -9.29 25.24 7.43
N ALA A 36 -10.59 25.25 7.16
CA ALA A 36 -11.59 25.08 8.21
C ALA A 36 -11.52 23.68 8.85
N ILE A 37 -11.33 22.64 8.03
CA ILE A 37 -11.09 21.26 8.51
C ILE A 37 -9.79 21.21 9.31
N ASP A 38 -8.71 21.82 8.83
CA ASP A 38 -7.42 21.85 9.54
C ASP A 38 -7.49 22.57 10.90
N ILE A 39 -8.32 23.61 11.03
CA ILE A 39 -8.54 24.35 12.29
C ILE A 39 -9.41 23.54 13.26
N ASN A 40 -10.41 22.81 12.75
CA ASN A 40 -11.43 22.17 13.58
C ASN A 40 -11.14 20.68 13.91
N ARG A 41 -9.99 20.12 13.50
CA ARG A 41 -9.66 18.70 13.74
C ARG A 41 -9.14 18.35 15.15
N GLY A 42 -9.25 19.26 16.13
CA GLY A 42 -8.79 19.06 17.50
C GLY A 42 -7.30 19.35 17.72
N ASP A 43 -6.70 18.73 18.75
CA ASP A 43 -5.33 19.00 19.23
C ASP A 43 -4.20 18.50 18.30
N ILE A 44 -4.55 17.76 17.25
CA ILE A 44 -3.55 17.14 16.36
C ILE A 44 -3.19 18.11 15.22
N ARG A 45 -2.03 18.75 15.33
CA ARG A 45 -1.44 19.54 14.25
C ARG A 45 -0.64 18.66 13.28
N ILE A 46 -1.24 18.30 12.15
CA ILE A 46 -0.58 17.62 11.02
C ILE A 46 0.10 18.65 10.10
N PRO A 47 1.41 18.53 9.82
CA PRO A 47 2.11 19.34 8.84
C PRO A 47 1.58 19.20 7.41
N GLU A 48 1.61 20.25 6.60
CA GLU A 48 1.07 20.25 5.22
C GLU A 48 1.75 19.21 4.32
N HIS A 49 3.06 18.97 4.50
CA HIS A 49 3.77 17.95 3.71
C HIS A 49 3.24 16.54 4.01
N LYS A 50 2.91 16.24 5.28
CA LYS A 50 2.28 14.96 5.67
C LYS A 50 0.85 14.83 5.17
N LEU A 51 0.08 15.92 5.18
CA LEU A 51 -1.24 15.93 4.54
C LEU A 51 -1.17 15.63 3.04
N ASN A 52 -0.14 16.13 2.35
CA ASN A 52 0.05 15.86 0.94
C ASN A 52 0.48 14.41 0.68
N GLU A 53 1.27 13.79 1.56
CA GLU A 53 1.56 12.35 1.52
C GLU A 53 0.28 11.53 1.71
N ILE A 54 -0.52 11.80 2.75
CA ILE A 54 -1.79 11.11 3.02
C ILE A 54 -2.76 11.23 1.83
N ARG A 55 -2.81 12.42 1.21
CA ARG A 55 -3.65 12.69 0.03
C ARG A 55 -3.13 12.02 -1.24
N ARG A 56 -1.81 11.89 -1.41
CA ARG A 56 -1.20 11.18 -2.55
C ARG A 56 -1.51 9.69 -2.52
N ASN A 57 -1.60 9.11 -1.33
CA ASN A 57 -1.87 7.69 -1.14
C ASN A 57 -3.38 7.36 -1.12
N ASN A 58 -4.27 8.31 -1.49
CA ASN A 58 -5.72 8.16 -1.49
C ASN A 58 -6.32 7.66 -0.16
N GLY A 59 -5.65 7.90 0.98
CA GLY A 59 -6.10 7.36 2.27
C GLY A 59 -5.96 5.84 2.41
N LYS A 60 -5.32 5.15 1.45
CA LYS A 60 -4.86 3.79 1.65
C LYS A 60 -3.64 3.85 2.54
N ASP A 61 -3.71 3.21 3.70
CA ASP A 61 -2.55 3.08 4.56
C ASP A 61 -1.62 1.99 3.98
N GLN A 62 -0.97 2.31 2.86
CA GLN A 62 -0.03 1.42 2.17
C GLN A 62 1.05 0.92 3.12
N LYS A 63 1.39 1.69 4.16
CA LYS A 63 2.33 1.28 5.18
C LYS A 63 1.80 0.12 6.02
N MET A 64 0.50 0.13 6.34
CA MET A 64 -0.16 -0.97 7.06
C MET A 64 -0.25 -2.21 6.18
N VAL A 65 -0.63 -2.06 4.91
CA VAL A 65 -0.67 -3.16 3.93
C VAL A 65 0.74 -3.74 3.70
N ALA A 66 1.75 -2.88 3.58
CA ALA A 66 3.14 -3.28 3.50
C ALA A 66 3.59 -4.03 4.76
N MET A 67 3.22 -3.54 5.96
CA MET A 67 3.55 -4.20 7.22
C MET A 67 2.91 -5.59 7.30
N PHE A 68 1.66 -5.75 6.86
CA PHE A 68 1.00 -7.05 6.78
C PHE A 68 1.70 -8.01 5.81
N PHE A 69 1.95 -7.60 4.57
CA PHE A 69 2.62 -8.50 3.62
C PHE A 69 4.06 -8.80 4.03
N ASN A 70 4.77 -7.84 4.60
CA ASN A 70 6.10 -8.04 5.16
C ASN A 70 6.06 -9.00 6.36
N SER A 71 5.12 -8.86 7.30
CA SER A 71 5.01 -9.78 8.42
C SER A 71 4.63 -11.19 7.96
N MET A 72 3.82 -11.34 6.92
CA MET A 72 3.42 -12.65 6.36
C MET A 72 4.49 -13.31 5.51
N PHE A 73 5.33 -12.52 4.82
CA PHE A 73 6.29 -13.02 3.84
C PHE A 73 7.76 -12.91 4.28
N LEU A 74 8.16 -11.93 5.08
CA LEU A 74 9.55 -11.78 5.58
C LEU A 74 9.80 -12.60 6.85
N SER A 75 8.80 -12.82 7.71
CA SER A 75 8.92 -13.73 8.88
C SER A 75 9.29 -15.16 8.50
N ILE A 76 9.13 -15.49 7.21
CA ILE A 76 9.40 -16.80 6.65
C ILE A 76 10.83 -16.94 6.08
N ASP A 77 11.47 -15.83 5.68
CA ASP A 77 12.80 -15.82 5.03
C ASP A 77 13.91 -15.24 5.94
N GLU A 78 13.60 -14.43 6.94
CA GLU A 78 14.59 -13.76 7.78
C GLU A 78 14.79 -14.48 9.11
N LYS A 79 15.86 -15.27 9.22
CA LYS A 79 16.42 -15.58 10.55
C LYS A 79 16.92 -14.26 11.12
N PRO A 80 16.47 -13.83 12.33
CA PRO A 80 16.87 -12.56 12.89
C PRO A 80 18.40 -12.50 12.97
N LYS A 81 19.00 -11.45 12.38
CA LYS A 81 20.38 -11.06 12.66
C LYS A 81 20.35 -10.19 13.92
N ASP A 82 21.30 -10.49 14.79
CA ASP A 82 21.50 -9.93 16.14
C ASP A 82 21.15 -8.45 16.36
N ASP A 83 20.49 -8.25 17.51
CA ASP A 83 20.82 -7.32 18.60
C ASP A 83 20.27 -5.89 18.74
N GLU A 84 19.47 -5.33 17.82
CA GLU A 84 18.85 -4.00 18.09
C GLU A 84 17.33 -3.90 17.91
N GLU A 85 16.68 -4.77 17.15
CA GLU A 85 15.20 -4.82 17.04
C GLU A 85 14.54 -5.73 18.11
N SER A 86 15.34 -6.33 18.99
CA SER A 86 14.94 -7.32 20.01
C SER A 86 13.90 -6.80 21.03
N MET A 87 13.77 -5.48 21.23
CA MET A 87 12.81 -4.95 22.22
C MET A 87 11.34 -5.23 21.87
N ILE A 88 11.00 -5.43 20.59
CA ILE A 88 9.62 -5.76 20.18
C ILE A 88 9.33 -7.26 20.39
N TYR A 89 10.35 -8.12 20.29
CA TYR A 89 10.24 -9.58 20.43
C TYR A 89 10.27 -10.08 21.89
N GLN A 90 10.52 -9.20 22.87
CA GLN A 90 10.56 -9.57 24.30
C GLN A 90 9.17 -9.74 24.94
N ILE A 91 8.10 -9.38 24.23
CA ILE A 91 6.74 -9.67 24.68
C ILE A 91 6.41 -11.10 24.26
N ALA A 92 6.30 -12.01 25.22
CA ALA A 92 5.84 -13.36 24.95
C ALA A 92 4.43 -13.31 24.34
N ASP A 93 4.32 -13.72 23.07
CA ASP A 93 3.04 -13.82 22.39
C ASP A 93 2.20 -14.91 23.07
N LYS A 94 1.05 -14.51 23.63
CA LYS A 94 0.08 -15.39 24.30
C LYS A 94 -1.12 -15.70 23.39
N SER A 95 -1.10 -15.26 22.14
CA SER A 95 -2.18 -15.52 21.20
C SER A 95 -2.29 -17.02 20.89
N GLU A 96 -3.52 -17.48 20.68
CA GLU A 96 -3.74 -18.85 20.23
C GLU A 96 -3.08 -19.03 18.85
N PRO A 97 -2.42 -20.18 18.58
CA PRO A 97 -1.76 -20.42 17.31
C PRO A 97 -2.77 -20.22 16.16
N TYR A 98 -2.50 -19.22 15.33
CA TYR A 98 -3.37 -18.83 14.24
C TYR A 98 -3.66 -20.02 13.33
N ASN A 99 -4.88 -20.13 12.79
CA ASN A 99 -5.19 -21.18 11.82
C ASN A 99 -4.51 -20.87 10.48
N ILE A 100 -3.27 -21.36 10.31
CA ILE A 100 -2.44 -21.20 9.12
C ILE A 100 -3.20 -21.63 7.85
N GLY A 101 -4.06 -22.65 7.95
CA GLY A 101 -4.89 -23.09 6.84
C GLY A 101 -5.89 -22.03 6.39
N LEU A 102 -6.60 -21.39 7.33
CA LEU A 102 -7.55 -20.32 7.02
C LEU A 102 -6.83 -19.10 6.44
N LEU A 103 -5.68 -18.74 7.01
CA LEU A 103 -4.86 -17.61 6.57
C LEU A 103 -4.29 -17.85 5.15
N ASN A 104 -3.84 -19.06 4.85
CA ASN A 104 -3.36 -19.40 3.51
C ASN A 104 -4.48 -19.38 2.47
N VAL A 105 -5.70 -19.82 2.84
CA VAL A 105 -6.87 -19.69 1.96
C VAL A 105 -7.16 -18.21 1.69
N TYR A 106 -7.12 -17.37 2.73
CA TYR A 106 -7.34 -15.94 2.59
C TYR A 106 -6.29 -15.27 1.69
N LEU A 107 -5.00 -15.52 1.96
CA LEU A 107 -3.89 -15.03 1.13
C LEU A 107 -4.06 -15.45 -0.33
N LYS A 108 -4.37 -16.73 -0.59
CA LYS A 108 -4.64 -17.21 -1.96
C LYS A 108 -5.79 -16.45 -2.64
N GLY A 109 -6.83 -16.08 -1.89
CA GLY A 109 -7.91 -15.23 -2.37
C GLY A 109 -7.42 -13.85 -2.82
N LEU A 110 -6.63 -13.18 -1.97
CA LEU A 110 -6.02 -11.89 -2.30
C LEU A 110 -5.08 -12.00 -3.51
N LEU A 111 -4.18 -12.99 -3.52
CA LEU A 111 -3.23 -13.20 -4.62
C LEU A 111 -3.96 -13.41 -5.96
N ASN A 112 -5.00 -14.25 -5.99
CA ASN A 112 -5.78 -14.48 -7.22
C ASN A 112 -6.55 -13.24 -7.70
N THR A 113 -6.93 -12.35 -6.79
CA THR A 113 -7.70 -11.14 -7.12
C THR A 113 -6.83 -10.08 -7.79
N TYR A 114 -5.59 -9.91 -7.30
CA TYR A 114 -4.74 -8.78 -7.68
C TYR A 114 -3.56 -9.14 -8.59
N LEU A 115 -3.20 -10.42 -8.68
CA LEU A 115 -2.02 -10.87 -9.44
C LEU A 115 -2.39 -11.66 -10.69
N ASN A 116 -1.47 -11.65 -11.65
CA ASN A 116 -1.57 -12.55 -12.80
C ASN A 116 -1.12 -13.97 -12.41
N LYS A 117 -1.41 -14.96 -13.27
CA LYS A 117 -1.11 -16.37 -13.00
C LYS A 117 0.38 -16.64 -12.67
N LYS A 118 1.31 -15.93 -13.32
CA LYS A 118 2.75 -16.13 -13.08
C LYS A 118 3.18 -15.56 -11.72
N GLU A 119 2.77 -14.33 -11.42
CA GLU A 119 2.99 -13.66 -10.12
C GLU A 119 2.40 -14.49 -8.98
N TYR A 120 1.17 -14.98 -9.16
CA TYR A 120 0.48 -15.87 -8.21
C TYR A 120 1.28 -17.15 -7.94
N GLU A 121 1.68 -17.89 -8.98
CA GLU A 121 2.43 -19.14 -8.82
C GLU A 121 3.80 -18.90 -8.18
N VAL A 122 4.49 -17.80 -8.53
CA VAL A 122 5.78 -17.44 -7.90
C VAL A 122 5.61 -17.27 -6.39
N LEU A 123 4.62 -16.49 -5.93
CA LEU A 123 4.41 -16.28 -4.50
C LEU A 123 3.93 -17.54 -3.79
N ARG A 124 2.97 -18.25 -4.37
CA ARG A 124 2.41 -19.50 -3.84
C ARG A 124 3.50 -20.55 -3.61
N LEU A 125 4.38 -20.75 -4.59
CA LEU A 125 5.46 -21.75 -4.52
C LEU A 125 6.64 -21.29 -3.64
N SER A 126 6.92 -19.98 -3.61
CA SER A 126 8.01 -19.42 -2.77
C SER A 126 7.68 -19.55 -1.29
N TYR A 127 6.44 -19.25 -0.90
CA TYR A 127 6.01 -19.24 0.49
C TYR A 127 5.34 -20.53 0.96
N GLY A 128 4.97 -21.41 0.02
CA GLY A 128 4.39 -22.71 0.35
C GLY A 128 2.98 -22.59 0.93
N LEU A 129 2.09 -21.83 0.26
CA LEU A 129 0.75 -21.54 0.79
C LEU A 129 -0.16 -22.78 0.86
N ASP A 130 0.00 -23.71 -0.07
CA ASP A 130 -0.76 -24.96 -0.14
C ASP A 130 0.10 -26.15 -0.60
N CYS A 131 1.42 -25.98 -0.55
CA CYS A 131 2.42 -26.96 -0.96
C CYS A 131 3.73 -26.71 -0.21
N ASP A 132 4.68 -27.64 -0.36
CA ASP A 132 6.05 -27.41 0.11
C ASP A 132 6.68 -26.21 -0.61
N LYS A 133 7.60 -25.53 0.07
CA LYS A 133 8.36 -24.42 -0.52
C LYS A 133 9.31 -24.94 -1.59
N TYR A 134 9.39 -24.20 -2.69
CA TYR A 134 10.31 -24.49 -3.78
C TYR A 134 11.42 -23.45 -3.84
N SER A 135 12.62 -23.89 -4.24
CA SER A 135 13.72 -22.98 -4.54
C SER A 135 13.41 -22.16 -5.80
N ALA A 136 14.04 -20.99 -5.94
CA ALA A 136 13.85 -20.13 -7.12
C ALA A 136 14.14 -20.86 -8.46
N ASN A 137 15.10 -21.79 -8.46
CA ASN A 137 15.41 -22.61 -9.63
C ASN A 137 14.30 -23.62 -9.97
N GLU A 138 13.67 -24.23 -8.97
CA GLU A 138 12.55 -25.16 -9.17
C GLU A 138 11.29 -24.42 -9.62
N ILE A 139 11.04 -23.25 -9.04
CA ILE A 139 9.94 -22.35 -9.44
C ILE A 139 10.12 -21.94 -10.90
N ALA A 140 11.33 -21.53 -11.28
CA ALA A 140 11.64 -21.15 -12.67
C ALA A 140 11.32 -22.29 -13.66
N LYS A 141 11.71 -23.53 -13.33
CA LYS A 141 11.40 -24.71 -14.15
C LYS A 141 9.90 -24.95 -14.29
N ARG A 142 9.14 -24.82 -13.20
CA ARG A 142 7.67 -25.04 -13.19
C ARG A 142 6.89 -23.99 -13.97
N ILE A 143 7.35 -22.74 -13.93
CA ILE A 143 6.69 -21.59 -14.57
C ILE A 143 7.19 -21.38 -16.02
N GLY A 144 8.22 -22.13 -16.44
CA GLY A 144 8.79 -22.05 -17.79
C GLY A 144 9.68 -20.82 -18.01
N ILE A 145 10.44 -20.43 -16.99
CA ILE A 145 11.44 -19.36 -17.09
C ILE A 145 12.81 -20.01 -17.37
N GLU A 146 13.30 -19.85 -18.58
CA GLU A 146 14.56 -20.45 -19.04
C GLU A 146 15.74 -19.46 -19.04
N GLY A 147 16.95 -19.98 -18.88
CA GLY A 147 18.20 -19.21 -18.96
C GLY A 147 19.00 -19.19 -17.66
N SER A 148 20.28 -18.81 -17.76
CA SER A 148 21.22 -18.80 -16.62
C SER A 148 20.82 -17.84 -15.49
N SER A 149 20.02 -16.81 -15.79
CA SER A 149 19.49 -15.84 -14.81
C SER A 149 18.06 -16.12 -14.36
N ALA A 150 17.55 -17.34 -14.57
CA ALA A 150 16.16 -17.69 -14.25
C ALA A 150 15.79 -17.44 -12.78
N TYR A 151 16.66 -17.78 -11.83
CA TYR A 151 16.42 -17.52 -10.40
C TYR A 151 16.30 -16.03 -10.07
N VAL A 152 17.09 -15.17 -10.74
CA VAL A 152 17.04 -13.72 -10.55
C VAL A 152 15.69 -13.18 -10.99
N ARG A 153 15.20 -13.62 -12.14
CA ARG A 153 13.89 -13.21 -12.65
C ARG A 153 12.75 -13.69 -11.75
N VAL A 154 12.88 -14.85 -11.12
CA VAL A 154 11.90 -15.31 -10.11
C VAL A 154 11.91 -14.37 -8.90
N SER A 155 13.08 -13.96 -8.40
CA SER A 155 13.18 -13.00 -7.29
C SER A 155 12.63 -11.62 -7.65
N GLU A 156 12.86 -11.15 -8.88
CA GLU A 156 12.29 -9.90 -9.39
C GLU A 156 10.76 -9.99 -9.49
N LEU A 157 10.22 -11.08 -10.04
CA LEU A 157 8.77 -11.31 -10.11
C LEU A 157 8.14 -11.42 -8.72
N LYS A 158 8.83 -12.07 -7.77
CA LYS A 158 8.42 -12.17 -6.36
C LYS A 158 8.27 -10.77 -5.77
N LYS A 159 9.28 -9.91 -5.92
CA LYS A 159 9.26 -8.53 -5.44
C LYS A 159 8.15 -7.69 -6.10
N GLN A 160 8.06 -7.74 -7.43
CA GLN A 160 7.04 -7.01 -8.19
C GLN A 160 5.62 -7.42 -7.78
N ALA A 161 5.39 -8.71 -7.53
CA ALA A 161 4.10 -9.22 -7.08
C ALA A 161 3.74 -8.69 -5.68
N VAL A 162 4.69 -8.66 -4.74
CA VAL A 162 4.47 -8.08 -3.41
C VAL A 162 4.16 -6.59 -3.48
N ASP A 163 4.97 -5.81 -4.22
CA ASP A 163 4.76 -4.37 -4.39
C ASP A 163 3.36 -4.08 -4.98
N LYS A 164 2.94 -4.88 -5.96
CA LYS A 164 1.62 -4.78 -6.58
C LYS A 164 0.48 -5.08 -5.59
N LEU A 165 0.64 -6.04 -4.68
CA LEU A 165 -0.34 -6.29 -3.62
C LEU A 165 -0.44 -5.10 -2.66
N ILE A 166 0.70 -4.53 -2.26
CA ILE A 166 0.77 -3.37 -1.38
C ILE A 166 0.03 -2.16 -1.99
N ASP A 167 0.16 -1.96 -3.30
CA ASP A 167 -0.50 -0.86 -4.00
C ASP A 167 -2.01 -1.09 -4.22
N SER A 168 -2.43 -2.35 -4.37
CA SER A 168 -3.78 -2.69 -4.81
C SER A 168 -4.74 -3.01 -3.67
N VAL A 169 -4.30 -3.77 -2.66
CA VAL A 169 -5.11 -4.23 -1.52
C VAL A 169 -5.52 -3.05 -0.65
N ASP A 170 -6.77 -3.05 -0.17
CA ASP A 170 -7.21 -2.05 0.78
C ASP A 170 -6.84 -2.43 2.22
N HIS A 171 -6.38 -1.46 2.99
CA HIS A 171 -5.98 -1.62 4.39
C HIS A 171 -7.07 -2.24 5.28
N SER A 172 -8.36 -1.98 5.01
CA SER A 172 -9.45 -2.61 5.77
C SER A 172 -9.49 -4.14 5.63
N GLN A 173 -8.96 -4.68 4.54
CA GLN A 173 -8.93 -6.13 4.29
C GLN A 173 -7.82 -6.85 5.08
N VAL A 174 -6.87 -6.12 5.63
CA VAL A 174 -5.71 -6.70 6.35
C VAL A 174 -5.69 -6.33 7.83
N LEU A 175 -6.57 -5.42 8.26
CA LEU A 175 -6.64 -4.92 9.64
C LEU A 175 -6.88 -6.05 10.66
N ASP A 176 -7.73 -7.01 10.34
CA ASP A 176 -8.10 -8.11 11.25
C ASP A 176 -6.97 -9.14 11.46
N TYR A 177 -5.86 -9.00 10.73
CA TYR A 177 -4.71 -9.91 10.75
C TYR A 177 -3.41 -9.26 11.26
N LEU A 178 -3.48 -8.00 11.73
CA LEU A 178 -2.39 -7.27 12.39
C LEU A 178 -2.65 -7.16 13.89
#